data_AF-A0A7S1SXI2-F1
#
_entry.id   AF-A0A7S1SXI2-F1
#
_cell.length_a   1.000
_cell.length_b   1.000
_cell.length_c   1.000
_cell.angle_alpha   90.00
_cell.angle_beta   90.00
_cell.angle_gamma   90.00
#
_symmetry.space_group_name_H-M   'P 1'
#
loop_
_entity.id
_entity.type
_entity.pdbx_description
1 polymer ?
#
loop_
_entity_poly.entity_id
_entity_poly.type
_entity_poly.pdbx_seq_one_letter_code
_entity_poly.pdbx_strand_id
1 'polypeptide(L)'
;DDSSLLIPSQLPGQEQRPAGGVLALAPPSTVAAANSGGLFGNNNGTLSGQELAECARMLGIDVIFDTDLLYIAEELLTSPLPEGWERYTAGGGKQYYFNKHTRVTQWAHPLEEYYRCVVYMRKEGDSALERKALDNPPTPDEVREMAKYLGVDYRHEFGLLDICKAAVSAPLPPEWEEYEDEDGEMYYVHKLSKQQLENHPLDGYFIEVIRQRREELAN
;
A
#
# COMPACT_ATOMS: atom_id res chain seq x y z
N ASP A 1 -15.11 -32.51 43.54
CA ASP A 1 -14.48 -31.28 44.04
C ASP A 1 -13.15 -31.65 44.65
N ASP A 2 -11.99 -31.23 44.19
CA ASP A 2 -11.63 -30.12 43.31
C ASP A 2 -10.20 -30.41 42.82
N SER A 3 -10.01 -30.62 41.52
CA SER A 3 -8.69 -30.79 40.91
C SER A 3 -8.12 -29.43 40.54
N SER A 4 -7.54 -28.74 41.52
CA SER A 4 -6.76 -27.52 41.30
C SER A 4 -5.34 -27.87 40.82
N LEU A 5 -5.15 -27.91 39.50
CA LEU A 5 -3.83 -27.96 38.87
C LEU A 5 -3.18 -26.56 38.88
N LEU A 6 -2.14 -26.41 39.70
CA LEU A 6 -1.18 -25.32 39.65
C LEU A 6 -0.48 -25.29 38.27
N ILE A 7 -0.75 -24.26 37.47
CA ILE A 7 0.02 -23.93 36.27
C ILE A 7 0.97 -22.77 36.65
N PRO A 8 2.30 -22.90 36.46
CA PRO A 8 3.23 -21.84 36.78
C PRO A 8 3.03 -20.62 35.85
N SER A 9 2.73 -19.48 36.48
CA SER A 9 2.75 -18.15 35.88
C SER A 9 4.19 -17.77 35.50
N GLN A 10 4.62 -18.05 34.27
CA GLN A 10 5.62 -17.24 33.58
C GLN A 10 5.63 -17.63 32.09
N LEU A 11 4.92 -16.86 31.25
CA LEU A 11 5.13 -16.86 29.80
C LEU A 11 6.42 -16.07 29.51
N PRO A 12 7.42 -16.63 28.82
CA PRO A 12 8.59 -15.88 28.41
C PRO A 12 8.22 -14.89 27.31
N GLY A 13 8.66 -13.64 27.49
CA GLY A 13 8.87 -12.65 26.43
C GLY A 13 7.67 -12.37 25.53
N GLN A 14 6.83 -11.43 25.94
CA GLN A 14 6.06 -10.69 24.95
C GLN A 14 7.03 -9.85 24.11
N GLU A 15 7.45 -10.41 22.98
CA GLU A 15 7.85 -9.61 21.83
C GLU A 15 6.66 -8.68 21.51
N GLN A 16 6.90 -7.39 21.69
CA GLN A 16 6.01 -6.33 21.25
C GLN A 16 5.89 -6.45 19.74
N ARG A 17 4.86 -7.14 19.25
CA ARG A 17 4.41 -6.95 17.87
C ARG A 17 3.98 -5.49 17.75
N PRO A 18 4.50 -4.71 16.80
CA PRO A 18 3.92 -3.40 16.53
C PRO A 18 2.45 -3.62 16.17
N ALA A 19 1.58 -2.72 16.64
CA ALA A 19 0.12 -2.77 16.47
C ALA A 19 -0.36 -2.56 15.02
N GLY A 20 0.49 -2.85 14.02
CA GLY A 20 0.12 -2.90 12.62
C GLY A 20 -0.26 -4.32 12.26
N GLY A 21 -1.36 -4.49 11.50
CA GLY A 21 -1.73 -5.79 10.93
C GLY A 21 -0.58 -6.42 10.13
N VAL A 22 -0.74 -7.68 9.74
CA VAL A 22 0.29 -8.46 9.01
C VAL A 22 0.77 -7.82 7.69
N LEU A 23 0.06 -6.80 7.19
CA LEU A 23 0.35 -6.04 5.98
C LEU A 23 0.84 -4.61 6.24
N ALA A 24 1.16 -4.26 7.49
CA ALA A 24 1.61 -2.92 7.80
C ALA A 24 2.89 -2.59 7.03
N LEU A 25 2.78 -1.76 6.00
CA LEU A 25 3.94 -1.10 5.40
C LEU A 25 4.62 -0.28 6.51
N ALA A 26 5.92 -0.42 6.66
CA ALA A 26 6.66 0.59 7.40
C ALA A 26 6.58 1.89 6.59
N PRO A 27 6.29 3.05 7.20
CA PRO A 27 6.61 4.31 6.52
C PRO A 27 8.12 4.26 6.21
N PRO A 28 8.56 4.62 5.00
CA PRO A 28 9.97 4.53 4.64
C PRO A 28 10.79 5.41 5.59
N SER A 29 11.43 4.76 6.58
CA SER A 29 12.34 5.31 7.59
C SER A 29 11.95 6.65 8.21
N THR A 30 11.42 6.60 9.44
CA THR A 30 11.83 7.48 10.55
C THR A 30 12.28 8.90 10.15
N VAL A 31 11.34 9.84 10.02
CA VAL A 31 11.65 11.18 10.55
C VAL A 31 11.86 10.98 12.04
N ALA A 32 13.14 10.90 12.40
CA ALA A 32 13.61 10.76 13.75
C ALA A 32 12.85 11.73 14.66
N ALA A 33 12.27 11.19 15.72
CA ALA A 33 11.97 11.90 16.95
C ALA A 33 13.27 12.36 17.65
N ALA A 34 14.19 12.99 16.90
CA ALA A 34 15.48 13.48 17.37
C ALA A 34 15.86 14.74 16.58
N ASN A 35 15.05 15.79 16.65
CA ASN A 35 15.48 17.07 17.20
C ASN A 35 14.33 18.07 17.12
N SER A 36 13.94 18.59 18.27
CA SER A 36 13.43 19.94 18.38
C SER A 36 14.54 20.88 17.85
N GLY A 37 14.46 21.36 16.62
CA GLY A 37 15.48 22.29 16.12
C GLY A 37 15.43 22.46 14.61
N GLY A 38 15.08 23.67 14.16
CA GLY A 38 14.79 23.98 12.78
C GLY A 38 15.92 23.68 11.79
N LEU A 39 15.51 23.31 10.58
CA LEU A 39 16.31 23.42 9.37
C LEU A 39 15.50 24.18 8.33
N PHE A 40 15.33 25.48 8.59
CA PHE A 40 15.03 26.45 7.55
C PHE A 40 16.32 26.73 6.79
N GLY A 41 16.29 26.48 5.47
CA GLY A 41 17.41 26.72 4.56
C GLY A 41 16.97 26.87 3.10
N ASN A 42 16.05 27.80 2.83
CA ASN A 42 15.91 28.67 1.64
C ASN A 42 15.95 28.02 0.22
N ASN A 43 14.95 28.13 -0.67
CA ASN A 43 13.91 29.15 -0.89
C ASN A 43 12.66 28.54 -1.59
N ASN A 44 11.48 28.83 -1.04
CA ASN A 44 10.11 28.60 -1.57
C ASN A 44 9.46 27.20 -1.46
N GLY A 45 9.84 26.38 -0.48
CA GLY A 45 9.49 24.94 -0.42
C GLY A 45 8.75 24.44 0.82
N THR A 46 7.90 25.25 1.47
CA THR A 46 6.90 24.66 2.37
C THR A 46 5.76 24.19 1.48
N LEU A 47 5.58 22.88 1.31
CA LEU A 47 4.37 22.31 0.72
C LEU A 47 3.19 23.05 1.35
N SER A 48 2.43 23.78 0.54
CA SER A 48 1.34 24.58 1.08
C SER A 48 0.36 23.61 1.74
N GLY A 49 -0.14 23.96 2.93
CA GLY A 49 -1.20 23.16 3.57
C GLY A 49 -2.40 22.95 2.64
N GLN A 50 -2.59 23.84 1.66
CA GLN A 50 -3.57 23.69 0.59
C GLN A 50 -3.21 22.59 -0.42
N GLU A 51 -1.94 22.49 -0.84
CA GLU A 51 -1.47 21.43 -1.74
C GLU A 51 -1.57 20.05 -1.06
N LEU A 52 -1.19 19.98 0.22
CA LEU A 52 -1.32 18.77 1.02
C LEU A 52 -2.79 18.37 1.19
N ALA A 53 -3.68 19.32 1.51
CA ALA A 53 -5.11 19.04 1.67
C ALA A 53 -5.79 18.65 0.34
N GLU A 54 -5.35 19.21 -0.78
CA GLU A 54 -5.81 18.82 -2.11
C GLU A 54 -5.33 17.41 -2.46
N CYS A 55 -4.06 17.10 -2.20
CA CYS A 55 -3.50 15.75 -2.37
C CYS A 55 -4.19 14.70 -1.50
N ALA A 56 -4.40 15.00 -0.21
CA ALA A 56 -5.14 14.14 0.71
C ALA A 56 -6.54 13.84 0.17
N ARG A 57 -7.26 14.87 -0.31
CA ARG A 57 -8.58 14.71 -0.90
C ARG A 57 -8.56 13.88 -2.18
N MET A 58 -7.56 14.06 -3.05
CA MET A 58 -7.38 13.24 -4.25
C MET A 58 -7.14 11.77 -3.91
N LEU A 59 -6.44 11.48 -2.81
CA LEU A 59 -6.21 10.11 -2.33
C LEU A 59 -7.41 9.52 -1.54
N GLY A 60 -8.46 10.29 -1.29
CA GLY A 60 -9.60 9.85 -0.47
C GLY A 60 -9.34 9.89 1.05
N ILE A 61 -8.32 10.63 1.47
CA ILE A 61 -8.00 10.92 2.88
C ILE A 61 -8.82 12.12 3.32
N ASP A 62 -9.60 11.96 4.38
CA ASP A 62 -10.26 13.09 5.03
C ASP A 62 -9.28 13.79 5.99
N VAL A 63 -9.01 15.07 5.75
CA VAL A 63 -8.01 15.85 6.51
C VAL A 63 -8.41 16.02 7.99
N ILE A 64 -9.67 15.79 8.34
CA ILE A 64 -10.18 15.90 9.71
C ILE A 64 -10.19 14.53 10.39
N PHE A 65 -10.68 13.49 9.72
CA PHE A 65 -10.84 12.16 10.34
C PHE A 65 -9.63 11.24 10.16
N ASP A 66 -8.98 11.30 9.00
CA ASP A 66 -7.87 10.41 8.62
C ASP A 66 -6.51 11.11 8.80
N THR A 67 -6.36 11.88 9.89
CA THR A 67 -5.14 12.64 10.16
C THR A 67 -3.88 11.77 10.21
N ASP A 68 -4.01 10.53 10.69
CA ASP A 68 -2.92 9.53 10.72
C ASP A 68 -2.47 9.06 9.33
N LEU A 69 -3.24 9.34 8.28
CA LEU A 69 -2.92 8.98 6.90
C LEU A 69 -2.37 10.15 6.08
N LEU A 70 -2.33 11.36 6.64
CA LEU A 70 -1.82 12.55 5.94
C LEU A 70 -0.36 12.41 5.49
N TYR A 71 0.45 11.59 6.18
CA TYR A 71 1.82 11.29 5.76
C TYR A 71 1.86 10.69 4.36
N ILE A 72 0.83 9.94 3.94
CA ILE A 72 0.77 9.32 2.61
C ILE A 72 0.64 10.39 1.53
N ALA A 73 -0.15 11.43 1.79
CA ALA A 73 -0.30 12.56 0.89
C ALA A 73 1.01 13.38 0.79
N GLU A 74 1.69 13.58 1.92
CA GLU A 74 3.00 14.24 1.95
C GLU A 74 4.05 13.41 1.18
N GLU A 75 4.04 12.10 1.37
CA GLU A 75 4.94 11.17 0.68
C GLU A 75 4.73 11.21 -0.83
N LEU A 76 3.48 11.19 -1.32
CA LEU A 76 3.20 11.33 -2.74
C LEU A 76 3.74 12.65 -3.33
N LEU A 77 3.62 13.76 -2.59
CA LEU A 77 4.09 15.08 -3.05
C LEU A 77 5.61 15.22 -3.05
N THR A 78 6.29 14.47 -2.18
CA THR A 78 7.76 14.49 -2.03
C THR A 78 8.45 13.36 -2.78
N SER A 79 7.71 12.34 -3.22
CA SER A 79 8.23 11.16 -3.89
C SER A 79 8.89 11.48 -5.22
N PRO A 80 10.04 10.86 -5.52
CA PRO A 80 10.64 10.97 -6.84
C PRO A 80 9.74 10.32 -7.88
N LEU A 81 9.76 10.87 -9.09
CA LEU A 81 9.03 10.29 -10.20
C LEU A 81 9.64 8.94 -10.62
N PRO A 82 8.83 7.96 -11.04
CA PRO A 82 9.34 6.70 -11.57
C PRO A 82 10.19 6.92 -12.82
N GLU A 83 11.01 5.93 -13.16
CA GLU A 83 11.94 6.03 -14.28
C GLU A 83 11.22 6.42 -15.59
N GLY A 84 11.75 7.45 -16.26
CA GLY A 84 11.19 7.96 -17.51
C GLY A 84 10.00 8.90 -17.35
N TRP A 85 9.52 9.16 -16.15
CA TRP A 85 8.54 10.22 -15.90
C TRP A 85 9.24 11.55 -15.59
N GLU A 86 8.70 12.62 -16.14
CA GLU A 86 9.17 13.97 -15.89
C GLU A 86 8.01 14.89 -15.55
N ARG A 87 8.25 15.78 -14.59
CA ARG A 87 7.31 16.83 -14.20
C ARG A 87 7.56 18.07 -15.02
N TYR A 88 6.50 18.59 -15.60
CA TYR A 88 6.49 19.86 -16.31
C TYR A 88 5.43 20.79 -15.70
N THR A 89 5.62 22.09 -15.88
CA THR A 89 4.66 23.11 -15.45
C THR A 89 4.04 23.73 -16.70
N ALA A 90 2.72 23.62 -16.83
CA ALA A 90 1.97 24.26 -17.90
C ALA A 90 1.88 25.79 -17.68
N GLY A 91 1.48 26.53 -18.72
CA GLY A 91 1.42 28.01 -18.69
C GLY A 91 0.49 28.64 -17.63
N GLY A 92 -0.27 27.84 -16.88
CA GLY A 92 -1.10 28.27 -15.75
C GLY A 92 -0.56 27.89 -14.37
N GLY A 93 0.70 27.44 -14.26
CA GLY A 93 1.27 26.98 -12.98
C GLY A 93 0.84 25.57 -12.56
N LYS A 94 -0.03 24.90 -13.33
CA LYS A 94 -0.42 23.51 -13.10
C LYS A 94 0.70 22.56 -13.51
N GLN A 95 0.98 21.61 -12.63
CA GLN A 95 1.93 20.53 -12.91
C GLN A 95 1.26 19.47 -13.78
N TYR A 96 2.00 18.92 -14.73
CA TYR A 96 1.62 17.75 -15.50
C TYR A 96 2.84 16.82 -15.64
N TYR A 97 2.56 15.54 -15.84
CA TYR A 97 3.56 14.49 -15.88
C TYR A 97 3.66 13.94 -17.29
N PHE A 98 4.87 13.84 -17.81
CA PHE A 98 5.15 13.30 -19.13
C PHE A 98 6.04 12.08 -19.03
N ASN A 99 5.60 10.99 -19.63
CA ASN A 99 6.38 9.77 -19.75
C ASN A 99 7.22 9.83 -21.03
N LYS A 100 8.54 9.84 -20.90
CA LYS A 100 9.51 9.89 -22.01
C LYS A 100 9.50 8.62 -22.87
N HIS A 101 9.18 7.47 -22.28
CA HIS A 101 9.16 6.19 -22.96
C HIS A 101 7.90 6.03 -23.80
N THR A 102 6.73 6.22 -23.19
CA THR A 102 5.44 6.05 -23.89
C THR A 102 4.98 7.30 -24.63
N ARG A 103 5.63 8.45 -24.39
CA ARG A 103 5.25 9.77 -24.92
C ARG A 103 3.85 10.22 -24.50
N VAL A 104 3.35 9.68 -23.39
CA VAL A 104 2.03 10.04 -22.82
C VAL A 104 2.18 11.17 -21.80
N THR A 105 1.26 12.12 -21.82
CA THR A 105 1.10 13.15 -20.78
C THR A 105 -0.12 12.85 -19.92
N GLN A 106 -0.03 13.08 -18.61
CA GLN A 106 -1.15 13.00 -17.69
C GLN A 106 -1.09 14.10 -16.63
N TRP A 107 -2.22 14.38 -16.00
CA TRP A 107 -2.32 15.37 -14.91
C TRP A 107 -2.06 14.74 -13.54
N ALA A 108 -2.49 13.50 -13.35
CA ALA A 108 -2.29 12.72 -12.14
C ALA A 108 -0.82 12.32 -11.96
N HIS A 109 -0.34 12.25 -10.73
CA HIS A 109 1.02 11.76 -10.46
C HIS A 109 1.08 10.25 -10.82
N PRO A 110 2.15 9.74 -11.45
CA PRO A 110 2.21 8.32 -11.86
C PRO A 110 2.12 7.33 -10.69
N LEU A 111 2.49 7.74 -9.47
CA LEU A 111 2.33 6.97 -8.24
C LEU A 111 0.99 7.20 -7.52
N GLU A 112 0.13 8.09 -8.02
CA GLU A 112 -1.14 8.43 -7.36
C GLU A 112 -2.00 7.19 -7.13
N GLU A 113 -2.12 6.32 -8.13
CA GLU A 113 -2.91 5.07 -8.04
C GLU A 113 -2.36 4.12 -6.97
N TYR A 114 -1.03 3.99 -6.89
CA TYR A 114 -0.37 3.21 -5.85
C TYR A 114 -0.71 3.74 -4.45
N TYR A 115 -0.61 5.05 -4.23
CA TYR A 115 -0.92 5.64 -2.93
C TYR A 115 -2.43 5.61 -2.60
N ARG A 116 -3.31 5.68 -3.61
CA ARG A 116 -4.75 5.43 -3.42
C ARG A 116 -4.98 4.00 -2.91
N CYS A 117 -4.28 3.02 -3.48
CA CYS A 117 -4.31 1.64 -3.01
C CYS A 117 -3.78 1.51 -1.57
N VAL A 118 -2.69 2.18 -1.23
CA VAL A 118 -2.15 2.21 0.15
C VAL A 118 -3.17 2.78 1.13
N VAL A 119 -3.79 3.92 0.81
CA VAL A 119 -4.83 4.55 1.65
C VAL A 119 -6.02 3.62 1.83
N TYR A 120 -6.50 3.00 0.75
CA TYR A 120 -7.59 2.04 0.80
C TYR A 120 -7.26 0.86 1.73
N MET A 121 -6.07 0.29 1.58
CA MET A 121 -5.63 -0.82 2.43
C MET A 121 -5.54 -0.43 3.91
N ARG A 122 -5.07 0.78 4.20
CA ARG A 122 -4.97 1.32 5.57
C ARG A 122 -6.32 1.64 6.20
N LYS A 123 -7.30 2.12 5.42
CA LYS A 123 -8.62 2.52 5.92
C LYS A 123 -9.56 1.34 6.09
N GLU A 124 -9.65 0.50 5.06
CA GLU A 124 -10.71 -0.51 4.94
C GLU A 124 -10.18 -1.90 4.62
N GLY A 125 -8.96 -2.00 4.10
CA GLY A 125 -8.35 -3.25 3.65
C GLY A 125 -8.32 -4.33 4.72
N ASP A 126 -7.79 -4.05 5.91
CA ASP A 126 -7.65 -5.07 6.97
C ASP A 126 -9.00 -5.69 7.37
N SER A 127 -10.03 -4.85 7.56
CA SER A 127 -11.38 -5.34 7.90
C SER A 127 -12.05 -6.07 6.74
N ALA A 128 -11.79 -5.66 5.50
CA ALA A 128 -12.33 -6.32 4.32
C ALA A 128 -11.66 -7.67 4.04
N LEU A 129 -10.34 -7.75 4.23
CA LEU A 129 -9.56 -8.98 4.17
C LEU A 129 -10.04 -9.99 5.21
N GLU A 130 -10.20 -9.57 6.46
CA GLU A 130 -10.63 -10.45 7.54
C GLU A 130 -12.04 -11.01 7.28
N ARG A 131 -12.96 -10.16 6.82
CA ARG A 131 -14.32 -10.58 6.44
C ARG A 131 -14.29 -11.59 5.30
N LYS A 132 -13.57 -11.31 4.21
CA LYS A 132 -13.49 -12.21 3.05
C LYS A 132 -12.81 -13.54 3.43
N ALA A 133 -11.76 -13.49 4.24
CA ALA A 133 -11.07 -14.68 4.74
C ALA A 133 -11.93 -15.52 5.70
N LEU A 134 -12.89 -14.92 6.39
CA LEU A 134 -13.87 -15.65 7.21
C LEU A 134 -14.95 -16.31 6.34
N ASP A 135 -15.47 -15.60 5.35
CA ASP A 135 -16.53 -16.09 4.46
C ASP A 135 -16.03 -17.19 3.51
N ASN A 136 -14.85 -16.99 2.92
CA ASN A 136 -14.19 -17.96 2.05
C ASN A 136 -12.68 -18.00 2.35
N PRO A 137 -12.24 -18.87 3.26
CA PRO A 137 -10.83 -18.94 3.64
C PRO A 137 -10.00 -19.43 2.45
N PRO A 138 -8.89 -18.73 2.12
CA PRO A 138 -8.04 -19.13 1.01
C PRO A 138 -7.41 -20.50 1.28
N THR A 139 -7.50 -21.36 0.28
CA THR A 139 -6.93 -22.71 0.34
C THR A 139 -5.40 -22.66 0.24
N PRO A 140 -4.69 -23.66 0.79
CA PRO A 140 -3.24 -23.69 0.68
C PRO A 140 -2.71 -23.73 -0.75
N ASP A 141 -3.50 -24.24 -1.70
CA ASP A 141 -3.12 -24.31 -3.10
C ASP A 141 -3.22 -22.93 -3.76
N GLU A 142 -4.30 -22.17 -3.51
CA GLU A 142 -4.44 -20.78 -3.97
C GLU A 142 -3.30 -19.89 -3.42
N VAL A 143 -2.93 -20.07 -2.15
CA VAL A 143 -1.80 -19.32 -1.55
C VAL A 143 -0.49 -19.64 -2.25
N ARG A 144 -0.27 -20.89 -2.69
CA ARG A 144 0.93 -21.28 -3.43
C ARG A 144 0.95 -20.69 -4.84
N GLU A 145 -0.19 -20.68 -5.54
CA GLU A 145 -0.28 -20.04 -6.85
C GLU A 145 -0.06 -18.53 -6.73
N MET A 146 -0.63 -17.88 -5.72
CA MET A 146 -0.38 -16.47 -5.41
C MET A 146 1.09 -16.20 -5.06
N ALA A 147 1.74 -17.09 -4.30
CA ALA A 147 3.17 -16.97 -4.03
C ALA A 147 3.99 -17.01 -5.32
N LYS A 148 3.67 -17.89 -6.27
CA LYS A 148 4.33 -17.90 -7.58
C LYS A 148 4.09 -16.61 -8.36
N TYR A 149 2.85 -16.12 -8.37
CA TYR A 149 2.46 -14.88 -9.04
C TYR A 149 3.25 -13.67 -8.51
N LEU A 150 3.36 -13.53 -7.18
CA LEU A 150 4.11 -12.45 -6.53
C LEU A 150 5.64 -12.68 -6.50
N GLY A 151 6.14 -13.81 -7.02
CA GLY A 151 7.55 -14.16 -7.03
C GLY A 151 8.12 -14.48 -5.63
N VAL A 152 7.30 -15.03 -4.74
CA VAL A 152 7.67 -15.51 -3.40
C VAL A 152 7.98 -17.00 -3.44
N ASP A 153 9.15 -17.39 -2.95
CA ASP A 153 9.49 -18.81 -2.80
C ASP A 153 8.86 -19.38 -1.53
N TYR A 154 7.68 -19.99 -1.67
CA TYR A 154 6.94 -20.59 -0.56
C TYR A 154 7.65 -21.74 0.17
N ARG A 155 8.78 -22.25 -0.35
CA ARG A 155 9.58 -23.30 0.32
C ARG A 155 10.63 -22.74 1.27
N HIS A 156 11.07 -21.51 1.07
CA HIS A 156 12.15 -20.91 1.83
C HIS A 156 11.69 -19.64 2.57
N GLU A 157 10.68 -18.95 2.05
CA GLU A 157 10.19 -17.67 2.55
C GLU A 157 8.84 -17.82 3.25
N PHE A 158 8.73 -18.78 4.18
CA PHE A 158 7.47 -19.05 4.90
C PHE A 158 6.87 -17.83 5.60
N GLY A 159 7.72 -16.89 6.06
CA GLY A 159 7.30 -15.65 6.69
C GLY A 159 6.54 -14.67 5.77
N LEU A 160 6.55 -14.92 4.45
CA LEU A 160 5.84 -14.11 3.44
C LEU A 160 4.50 -14.74 3.03
N LEU A 161 4.20 -15.96 3.45
CA LEU A 161 2.96 -16.65 3.07
C LEU A 161 1.72 -15.99 3.64
N ASP A 162 1.84 -15.31 4.79
CA ASP A 162 0.75 -14.51 5.34
C ASP A 162 0.36 -13.35 4.41
N ILE A 163 1.35 -12.76 3.72
CA ILE A 163 1.12 -11.69 2.73
C ILE A 163 0.45 -12.28 1.48
N CYS A 164 0.93 -13.43 1.00
CA CYS A 164 0.32 -14.13 -0.13
C CYS A 164 -1.13 -14.54 0.17
N LYS A 165 -1.39 -15.01 1.40
CA LYS A 165 -2.73 -15.33 1.88
C LYS A 165 -3.65 -14.11 1.84
N ALA A 166 -3.16 -12.97 2.31
CA ALA A 166 -3.92 -11.74 2.25
C ALA A 166 -4.13 -11.25 0.81
N ALA A 167 -3.15 -11.41 -0.08
CA ALA A 167 -3.28 -11.06 -1.49
C ALA A 167 -4.37 -11.89 -2.20
N VAL A 168 -4.53 -13.17 -1.88
CA VAL A 168 -5.66 -13.99 -2.38
C VAL A 168 -7.02 -13.43 -1.90
N SER A 169 -7.08 -13.02 -0.64
CA SER A 169 -8.29 -12.42 -0.07
C SER A 169 -8.41 -10.92 -0.36
N ALA A 170 -7.55 -10.35 -1.20
CA ALA A 170 -7.51 -8.91 -1.44
C ALA A 170 -8.87 -8.41 -1.93
N PRO A 171 -9.41 -7.35 -1.30
CA PRO A 171 -10.59 -6.69 -1.81
C PRO A 171 -10.20 -5.72 -2.92
N LEU A 172 -11.06 -5.60 -3.94
CA LEU A 172 -10.86 -4.61 -4.98
C LEU A 172 -11.16 -3.21 -4.43
N PRO A 173 -10.32 -2.20 -4.73
CA PRO A 173 -10.64 -0.82 -4.39
C PRO A 173 -11.98 -0.42 -5.04
N PRO A 174 -12.73 0.52 -4.45
CA PRO A 174 -14.11 0.83 -4.87
C PRO A 174 -14.24 1.29 -6.32
N GLU A 175 -13.16 1.81 -6.90
CA GLU A 175 -13.10 2.30 -8.28
C GLU A 175 -12.73 1.23 -9.32
N TRP A 176 -12.41 0.00 -8.90
CA TRP A 176 -12.02 -1.09 -9.78
C TRP A 176 -13.08 -2.19 -9.83
N GLU A 177 -13.17 -2.85 -10.97
CA GLU A 177 -14.00 -4.04 -11.20
C GLU A 177 -13.16 -5.11 -11.89
N GLU A 178 -13.39 -6.38 -11.54
CA GLU A 178 -12.80 -7.53 -12.22
C GLU A 178 -13.72 -8.07 -13.30
N TYR A 179 -13.12 -8.52 -14.38
CA TYR A 179 -13.77 -9.13 -15.52
C TYR A 179 -12.93 -10.32 -15.98
N GLU A 180 -13.59 -11.30 -16.60
CA GLU A 180 -12.97 -12.48 -17.20
C GLU A 180 -13.19 -12.39 -18.72
N ASP A 181 -12.13 -12.60 -19.51
CA ASP A 181 -12.24 -12.62 -20.96
C ASP A 181 -12.69 -13.99 -21.50
N GLU A 182 -12.74 -14.14 -22.83
CA GLU A 182 -13.15 -15.40 -23.47
C GLU A 182 -12.14 -16.55 -23.28
N ASP A 183 -10.89 -16.22 -22.94
CA ASP A 183 -9.81 -17.17 -22.70
C ASP A 183 -9.71 -17.58 -21.22
N GLY A 184 -10.51 -16.95 -20.34
CA GLY A 184 -10.51 -17.19 -18.90
C GLY A 184 -9.46 -16.37 -18.14
N GLU A 185 -8.84 -15.39 -18.79
CA GLU A 185 -7.87 -14.50 -18.17
C GLU A 185 -8.60 -13.34 -17.48
N MET A 186 -8.18 -13.06 -16.25
CA MET A 186 -8.77 -12.00 -15.45
C MET A 186 -8.14 -10.66 -15.81
N TYR A 187 -8.97 -9.63 -15.98
CA TYR A 187 -8.53 -8.26 -16.16
C TYR A 187 -9.36 -7.30 -15.30
N TYR A 188 -8.74 -6.21 -14.90
CA TYR A 188 -9.31 -5.24 -13.98
C TYR A 188 -9.57 -3.93 -14.71
N VAL A 189 -10.76 -3.37 -14.58
CA VAL A 189 -11.15 -2.12 -15.24
C VAL A 189 -11.48 -1.06 -14.20
N HIS A 190 -10.88 0.11 -14.35
CA HIS A 190 -11.18 1.28 -13.54
C HIS A 190 -12.47 1.95 -14.03
N LYS A 191 -13.45 2.11 -13.14
CA LYS A 191 -14.83 2.52 -13.45
C LYS A 191 -14.90 3.88 -14.15
N LEU A 192 -14.09 4.84 -13.70
CA LEU A 192 -14.15 6.24 -14.14
C LEU A 192 -13.26 6.52 -15.36
N SER A 193 -12.00 6.08 -15.30
CA SER A 193 -11.03 6.34 -16.37
C SER A 193 -11.15 5.38 -17.55
N LYS A 194 -11.87 4.26 -17.36
CA LYS A 194 -11.96 3.14 -18.32
C LYS A 194 -10.60 2.55 -18.69
N GLN A 195 -9.61 2.72 -17.81
CA GLN A 195 -8.33 2.05 -17.92
C GLN A 195 -8.49 0.58 -17.54
N GLN A 196 -7.78 -0.31 -18.24
CA GLN A 196 -7.71 -1.73 -17.91
C GLN A 196 -6.29 -2.11 -17.48
N LEU A 197 -6.19 -3.07 -16.56
CA LEU A 197 -4.96 -3.70 -16.08
C LEU A 197 -5.11 -5.21 -16.17
N GLU A 198 -4.02 -5.88 -16.52
CA GLU A 198 -3.93 -7.35 -16.46
C GLU A 198 -3.64 -7.82 -15.02
N ASN A 199 -3.00 -6.97 -14.22
CA ASN A 199 -2.61 -7.27 -12.85
C ASN A 199 -3.62 -6.66 -11.86
N HIS A 200 -3.72 -7.25 -10.67
CA HIS A 200 -4.61 -6.73 -9.64
C HIS A 200 -4.11 -5.36 -9.14
N PRO A 201 -4.99 -4.36 -8.94
CA PRO A 201 -4.58 -2.99 -8.61
C PRO A 201 -3.78 -2.88 -7.31
N LEU A 202 -4.02 -3.78 -6.36
CA LEU A 202 -3.27 -3.86 -5.09
C LEU A 202 -1.93 -4.61 -5.21
N ASP A 203 -1.56 -5.16 -6.36
CA ASP A 203 -0.31 -5.92 -6.49
C ASP A 203 0.91 -5.07 -6.15
N GLY A 204 0.93 -3.81 -6.60
CA GLY A 204 2.01 -2.89 -6.25
C GLY A 204 2.18 -2.73 -4.73
N TYR A 205 1.07 -2.71 -3.98
CA TYR A 205 1.09 -2.66 -2.52
C TYR A 205 1.66 -3.95 -1.91
N PHE A 206 1.18 -5.12 -2.33
CA PHE A 206 1.66 -6.39 -1.79
C PHE A 206 3.13 -6.66 -2.14
N ILE A 207 3.56 -6.30 -3.34
CA ILE A 207 4.97 -6.37 -3.78
C ILE A 207 5.86 -5.53 -2.87
N GLU A 208 5.42 -4.32 -2.53
CA GLU A 208 6.17 -3.44 -1.63
C GLU A 208 6.21 -3.98 -0.20
N VAL A 209 5.10 -4.52 0.32
CA VAL A 209 5.07 -5.19 1.64
C VAL A 209 6.04 -6.39 1.67
N ILE A 210 6.05 -7.20 0.61
CA ILE A 210 6.97 -8.33 0.46
C ILE A 210 8.42 -7.84 0.45
N ARG A 211 8.72 -6.78 -0.30
CA ARG A 211 10.06 -6.19 -0.37
C ARG A 211 10.55 -5.77 1.01
N GLN A 212 9.75 -5.01 1.75
CA GLN A 212 10.10 -4.57 3.10
C GLN A 212 10.28 -5.74 4.06
N ARG A 213 9.39 -6.74 4.02
CA ARG A 213 9.48 -7.92 4.90
C ARG A 213 10.71 -8.78 4.59
N ARG A 214 11.11 -8.88 3.32
CA ARG A 214 12.36 -9.55 2.93
C ARG A 214 13.58 -8.84 3.50
N GLU A 215 13.59 -7.51 3.45
CA GLU A 215 14.66 -6.69 4.02
C GLU A 215 14.72 -6.86 5.56
N GLU A 216 13.58 -6.87 6.25
CA GLU A 216 13.50 -7.11 7.69
C GLU A 216 14.00 -8.50 8.11
N LEU A 217 13.66 -9.55 7.35
CA LEU A 217 14.10 -10.92 7.66
C LEU A 217 15.56 -11.18 7.29
N ALA A 218 16.14 -10.35 6.41
CA ALA A 218 17.55 -10.43 6.03
C ALA A 218 18.48 -9.71 7.01
N ASN A 219 17.94 -8.86 7.89
CA ASN A 219 18.69 -8.00 8.81
C ASN A 219 18.70 -8.57 10.24
#